data_AF-R7Z964-F1
#
_entry.id   AF-R7Z964-F1
#
_cell.length_a   1.000
_cell.length_b   1.000
_cell.length_c   1.000
_cell.angle_alpha   90.00
_cell.angle_beta   90.00
_cell.angle_gamma   90.00
#
_symmetry.space_group_name_H-M   'P 1'
#
loop_
_entity.id
_entity.type
_entity.pdbx_description
1 polymer ?
#
loop_
_entity_poly.entity_id
_entity_poly.type
_entity_poly.pdbx_seq_one_letter_code
_entity_poly.pdbx_strand_id
1 'polypeptide(L)'
;MKIEINYLVDMYRDSYFPDFLVDKVKATIEGVANYLENEAYTKDTVQQKLDEMTDQLNELAEEFEENDSQIETVARESIADTVFLVLKAYHIDIDIEEAIRNRDW
;
A
#
# COMPACT_ATOMS: atom_id res chain seq x y z
N MET A 1 -22.17 -1.32 1.11
CA MET A 1 -21.46 -1.67 2.35
C MET A 1 -20.00 -1.30 2.10
N LYS A 2 -19.47 -0.25 2.74
CA LYS A 2 -18.02 0.01 2.67
C LYS A 2 -17.34 -1.17 3.35
N ILE A 3 -16.44 -1.86 2.65
CA ILE A 3 -15.63 -2.90 3.28
C ILE A 3 -14.71 -2.18 4.26
N GLU A 4 -14.76 -2.57 5.53
CA GLU A 4 -13.79 -2.09 6.52
C GLU A 4 -12.45 -2.76 6.21
N ILE A 5 -11.45 -1.95 5.86
CA ILE A 5 -10.10 -2.42 5.53
C ILE A 5 -9.26 -2.27 6.78
N ASN A 6 -8.74 -3.38 7.30
CA ASN A 6 -7.72 -3.35 8.34
C ASN A 6 -6.36 -3.22 7.65
N TYR A 7 -5.78 -2.03 7.73
CA TYR A 7 -4.51 -1.73 7.06
C TYR A 7 -3.34 -2.37 7.80
N LEU A 8 -2.43 -2.98 7.03
CA LEU A 8 -1.09 -3.37 7.45
C LEU A 8 -1.04 -4.17 8.76
N VAL A 9 -1.98 -5.09 8.94
CA VAL A 9 -2.23 -5.80 10.22
C VAL A 9 -0.97 -6.46 10.77
N ASP A 10 -0.18 -7.10 9.91
CA ASP A 10 1.00 -7.84 10.35
C ASP A 10 2.18 -6.90 10.66
N MET A 11 2.32 -5.79 9.92
CA MET A 11 3.33 -4.77 10.25
C MET A 11 3.06 -4.12 11.61
N TYR A 12 1.81 -3.74 11.93
CA TYR A 12 1.48 -3.16 13.25
C TYR A 12 1.62 -4.16 14.42
N ARG A 13 1.66 -5.47 14.15
CA ARG A 13 1.81 -6.49 15.20
C ARG A 13 3.25 -6.84 15.48
N ASP A 14 4.16 -6.53 14.55
CA ASP A 14 5.56 -6.85 14.67
C ASP A 14 6.36 -5.60 15.04
N SER A 15 6.94 -5.61 16.24
CA SER A 15 7.77 -4.51 16.76
C SER A 15 9.03 -4.24 15.94
N TYR A 16 9.38 -5.12 14.99
CA TYR A 16 10.43 -4.85 14.01
C TYR A 16 10.09 -3.65 13.10
N PHE A 17 8.80 -3.36 12.89
CA PHE A 17 8.36 -2.20 12.12
C PHE A 17 7.96 -1.06 13.06
N PRO A 18 8.68 0.08 13.08
CA PRO A 18 8.27 1.22 13.88
C PRO A 18 6.90 1.75 13.45
N ASP A 19 5.96 1.89 14.38
CA ASP A 19 4.57 2.32 14.10
C ASP A 19 4.51 3.59 13.24
N PHE A 20 5.40 4.56 13.48
CA PHE A 20 5.41 5.82 12.72
C PHE A 20 5.79 5.64 11.24
N LEU A 21 6.55 4.60 10.90
CA LEU A 21 6.85 4.23 9.52
C LEU A 21 5.70 3.41 8.91
N VAL A 22 5.11 2.50 9.68
CA VAL A 22 3.89 1.77 9.26
C VAL A 22 2.76 2.76 8.96
N ASP A 23 2.63 3.82 9.74
CA ASP A 23 1.68 4.91 9.52
C ASP A 23 1.91 5.65 8.19
N LYS A 24 3.17 5.83 7.77
CA LYS A 24 3.50 6.43 6.47
C LYS A 24 3.08 5.52 5.32
N VAL A 25 3.41 4.22 5.40
CA VAL A 25 2.96 3.21 4.42
C VAL A 25 1.43 3.21 4.33
N LYS A 26 0.75 3.24 5.49
CA LYS A 26 -0.71 3.29 5.56
C LYS A 26 -1.25 4.53 4.86
N ALA A 27 -0.73 5.72 5.17
CA ALA A 27 -1.17 6.98 4.57
C ALA A 27 -1.02 6.97 3.03
N THR A 28 0.06 6.38 2.53
CA THR A 28 0.31 6.20 1.09
C THR A 28 -0.77 5.31 0.43
N ILE A 29 -1.15 4.19 1.06
CA ILE A 29 -2.23 3.32 0.55
C ILE A 29 -3.62 3.99 0.70
N GLU A 30 -3.88 4.68 1.81
CA GLU A 30 -5.11 5.46 2.02
C GLU A 30 -5.28 6.54 0.94
N GLY A 31 -4.18 7.10 0.41
CA GLY A 31 -4.20 7.99 -0.74
C GLY A 31 -4.85 7.39 -2.00
N VAL A 32 -4.67 6.09 -2.23
CA VAL A 32 -5.34 5.36 -3.32
C VAL A 32 -6.83 5.18 -3.01
N ALA A 33 -7.17 4.75 -1.78
CA ALA A 33 -8.55 4.58 -1.37
C ALA A 33 -9.34 5.90 -1.49
N ASN A 34 -8.77 7.01 -1.03
CA ASN A 34 -9.35 8.35 -1.13
C ASN A 34 -9.53 8.81 -2.59
N TYR A 35 -8.60 8.47 -3.48
CA TYR A 35 -8.74 8.74 -4.91
C TYR A 35 -9.96 8.01 -5.49
N LEU A 36 -10.13 6.73 -5.15
CA LEU A 36 -11.22 5.87 -5.61
C LEU A 36 -12.61 6.28 -5.08
N GLU A 37 -12.69 7.04 -3.99
CA GLU A 37 -13.96 7.58 -3.49
C GLU A 37 -14.63 8.59 -4.44
N ASN A 38 -13.88 9.18 -5.39
CA ASN A 38 -14.41 10.21 -6.29
C ASN A 38 -15.23 9.69 -7.49
N GLU A 39 -15.47 8.36 -7.58
CA GLU A 39 -16.26 7.62 -8.60
C GLU A 39 -15.89 7.84 -10.09
N ALA A 40 -15.04 8.81 -10.42
CA ALA A 40 -14.60 9.14 -11.78
C ALA A 40 -13.14 8.71 -12.00
N TYR A 41 -12.93 7.45 -12.38
CA TYR A 41 -11.61 6.91 -12.72
C TYR A 41 -11.70 5.93 -13.89
N THR A 42 -10.58 5.73 -14.58
CA THR A 42 -10.38 4.63 -15.54
C THR A 42 -9.37 3.65 -14.98
N LYS A 43 -9.28 2.45 -15.56
CA LYS A 43 -8.23 1.49 -15.19
C LYS A 43 -6.83 2.10 -15.28
N ASP A 44 -6.58 2.91 -16.32
CA ASP A 44 -5.29 3.57 -16.53
C ASP A 44 -4.99 4.63 -15.45
N THR A 45 -5.98 5.46 -15.06
CA THR A 45 -5.75 6.46 -14.01
C THR A 45 -5.63 5.83 -12.62
N VAL A 46 -6.30 4.69 -12.38
CA VAL A 46 -6.09 3.90 -11.17
C VAL A 46 -4.69 3.30 -11.15
N GLN A 47 -4.22 2.72 -12.26
CA GLN A 47 -2.86 2.19 -12.34
C GLN A 47 -1.81 3.28 -12.14
N GLN A 48 -1.99 4.47 -12.73
CA GLN A 48 -1.11 5.60 -12.47
C GLN A 48 -1.06 5.96 -10.98
N LYS A 49 -2.20 5.92 -10.28
CA LYS A 49 -2.25 6.19 -8.84
C LYS A 49 -1.57 5.10 -8.01
N LEU A 50 -1.65 3.86 -8.44
CA LEU A 50 -0.95 2.72 -7.83
C LEU A 50 0.57 2.78 -8.06
N ASP A 51 1.00 3.23 -9.24
CA ASP A 51 2.41 3.48 -9.55
C ASP A 51 2.97 4.58 -8.64
N GLU A 52 2.27 5.73 -8.52
CA GLU A 52 2.64 6.82 -7.60
C GLU A 52 2.73 6.34 -6.14
N MET A 53 1.79 5.49 -5.72
CA MET A 53 1.77 4.89 -4.38
C MET A 53 2.99 4.00 -4.18
N THR A 54 3.31 3.14 -5.13
CA THR A 54 4.44 2.21 -5.06
C THR A 54 5.78 2.95 -5.06
N ASP A 55 5.92 3.99 -5.89
CA ASP A 55 7.12 4.83 -5.94
C ASP A 55 7.36 5.54 -4.59
N GLN A 56 6.31 6.06 -3.95
CA GLN A 56 6.42 6.64 -2.60
C GLN A 56 6.83 5.60 -1.55
N LEU A 57 6.37 4.34 -1.67
CA LEU A 57 6.81 3.27 -0.78
C LEU A 57 8.28 2.91 -0.99
N ASN A 58 8.76 2.95 -2.24
CA ASN A 58 10.19 2.75 -2.53
C ASN A 58 11.05 3.82 -1.85
N GLU A 59 10.60 5.08 -1.84
CA GLU A 59 11.29 6.18 -1.15
C GLU A 59 11.36 5.98 0.38
N LEU A 60 10.41 5.25 0.98
CA LEU A 60 10.43 4.97 2.41
C LEU A 60 11.48 3.92 2.81
N ALA A 61 12.00 3.12 1.87
CA ALA A 61 12.92 2.02 2.19
C ALA A 61 14.18 2.49 2.94
N GLU A 62 14.76 3.63 2.53
CA GLU A 62 15.92 4.22 3.21
C GLU A 62 15.59 4.63 4.66
N GLU A 63 14.41 5.21 4.90
CA GLU A 63 14.00 5.61 6.25
C GLU A 63 13.73 4.39 7.16
N PHE A 64 13.24 3.28 6.61
CA PHE A 64 13.18 2.02 7.35
C PHE A 64 14.59 1.59 7.79
N GLU A 65 15.57 1.59 6.87
CA GLU A 65 16.95 1.21 7.19
C GLU A 65 17.59 2.11 8.24
N GLU A 66 17.35 3.42 8.19
CA GLU A 66 17.83 4.39 9.19
C GLU A 66 17.25 4.13 10.61
N ASN A 67 16.17 3.36 10.71
CA ASN A 67 15.48 3.01 11.94
C ASN A 67 15.61 1.53 12.30
N ASP A 68 16.69 0.87 11.86
CA ASP A 68 16.97 -0.55 12.12
C ASP A 68 15.82 -1.49 11.69
N SER A 69 15.10 -1.10 10.63
CA SER A 69 13.96 -1.83 10.05
C SER A 69 14.11 -1.92 8.52
N GLN A 70 13.26 -2.70 7.84
CA GLN A 70 13.32 -2.87 6.38
C GLN A 70 11.95 -3.23 5.81
N ILE A 71 11.70 -2.90 4.53
CA ILE A 71 10.57 -3.46 3.77
C ILE A 71 10.93 -4.89 3.32
N GLU A 72 10.99 -5.81 4.28
CA GLU A 72 11.25 -7.24 4.09
C GLU A 72 9.94 -8.02 3.91
N THR A 73 10.03 -9.34 3.70
CA THR A 73 8.91 -10.24 3.38
C THR A 73 7.59 -9.96 4.10
N VAL A 74 7.56 -9.78 5.43
CA VAL A 74 6.31 -9.50 6.17
C VAL A 74 5.72 -8.15 5.76
N ALA A 75 6.54 -7.12 5.60
CA ALA A 75 6.08 -5.83 5.09
C ALA A 75 5.52 -5.95 3.67
N ARG A 76 6.19 -6.70 2.79
CA ARG A 76 5.78 -6.90 1.39
C ARG A 76 4.42 -7.57 1.28
N GLU A 77 4.24 -8.66 2.02
CA GLU A 77 2.98 -9.41 2.07
C GLU A 77 1.86 -8.55 2.66
N SER A 78 2.13 -7.86 3.77
CA SER A 78 1.17 -6.96 4.44
C SER A 78 0.72 -5.79 3.54
N ILE A 79 1.64 -5.19 2.78
CA ILE A 79 1.35 -4.14 1.80
C ILE A 79 0.50 -4.71 0.66
N ALA A 80 0.93 -5.82 0.04
CA ALA A 80 0.23 -6.43 -1.09
C ALA A 80 -1.21 -6.85 -0.70
N ASP A 81 -1.39 -7.46 0.47
CA ASP A 81 -2.69 -7.84 1.01
C ASP A 81 -3.58 -6.61 1.23
N THR A 82 -3.02 -5.53 1.78
CA THR A 82 -3.78 -4.29 2.01
C THR A 82 -4.21 -3.65 0.68
N VAL A 83 -3.31 -3.57 -0.31
CA VAL A 83 -3.62 -3.06 -1.65
C VAL A 83 -4.69 -3.92 -2.32
N PHE A 84 -4.58 -5.25 -2.23
CA PHE A 84 -5.59 -6.17 -2.75
C PHE A 84 -6.98 -5.94 -2.13
N LEU A 85 -7.05 -5.71 -0.81
CA LEU A 85 -8.29 -5.38 -0.12
C LEU A 85 -8.89 -4.06 -0.60
N VAL A 86 -8.07 -3.04 -0.84
CA VAL A 86 -8.51 -1.76 -1.42
C VAL A 86 -9.11 -1.98 -2.81
N LEU A 87 -8.40 -2.67 -3.70
CA LEU A 87 -8.89 -2.96 -5.06
C LEU A 87 -10.22 -3.72 -5.03
N LYS A 88 -10.34 -4.72 -4.15
CA LYS A 88 -11.60 -5.44 -3.93
C LYS A 88 -12.74 -4.56 -3.42
N ALA A 89 -12.46 -3.65 -2.50
CA ALA A 89 -13.48 -2.77 -1.92
C ALA A 89 -14.11 -1.83 -2.95
N TYR A 90 -13.35 -1.44 -3.97
CA TYR A 90 -13.80 -0.55 -5.04
C TYR A 90 -14.07 -1.27 -6.37
N HIS A 91 -14.09 -2.61 -6.37
CA HIS A 91 -14.34 -3.44 -7.56
C HIS A 91 -13.38 -3.16 -8.74
N ILE A 92 -12.11 -2.88 -8.44
CA ILE A 92 -11.07 -2.66 -9.43
C ILE A 92 -10.48 -4.00 -9.86
N ASP A 93 -10.56 -4.30 -11.16
CA ASP A 93 -9.99 -5.51 -11.77
C ASP A 93 -8.57 -5.25 -12.29
N ILE A 94 -7.63 -5.13 -11.35
CA ILE A 94 -6.17 -5.05 -11.58
C ILE A 94 -5.54 -6.19 -10.77
N ASP A 95 -4.67 -6.98 -11.40
CA ASP A 95 -3.91 -8.02 -10.71
C ASP A 95 -2.93 -7.40 -9.72
N ILE A 96 -2.69 -8.05 -8.58
CA ILE A 96 -1.83 -7.49 -7.55
C ILE A 96 -0.40 -7.25 -8.06
N GLU A 97 0.16 -8.14 -8.88
CA GLU A 97 1.51 -7.96 -9.43
C GLU A 97 1.60 -6.75 -10.36
N GLU A 98 0.53 -6.46 -11.09
CA GLU A 98 0.41 -5.26 -11.92
C GLU A 98 0.20 -4.01 -11.06
N ALA A 99 -0.60 -4.11 -9.99
CA ALA A 99 -0.87 -2.99 -9.10
C ALA A 99 0.39 -2.45 -8.42
N ILE A 100 1.31 -3.34 -8.00
CA ILE A 100 2.58 -2.96 -7.34
C ILE A 100 3.79 -3.20 -8.27
N ARG A 101 3.61 -2.97 -9.58
CA ARG A 101 4.62 -3.27 -10.60
C ARG A 101 5.92 -2.48 -10.48
N ASN A 102 5.88 -1.31 -9.83
CA ASN A 102 7.06 -0.45 -9.62
C ASN A 102 7.83 -0.81 -8.35
N ARG A 103 7.46 -1.86 -7.60
CA ARG A 103 8.09 -2.15 -6.31
C ARG A 103 9.58 -2.48 -6.49
N ASP A 104 10.42 -1.83 -5.69
CA ASP A 104 11.86 -2.10 -5.61
C ASP A 104 12.25 -2.84 -4.31
N TRP A 105 11.26 -3.15 -3.47
CA TRP A 105 11.41 -3.90 -2.23
C TRP A 105 11.28 -5.41 -2.46
#